data_AF-A0A535MHE9-F1
#
_entry.id   AF-A0A535MHE9-F1
#
_cell.length_a   1.000
_cell.length_b   1.000
_cell.length_c   1.000
_cell.angle_alpha   90.00
_cell.angle_beta   90.00
_cell.angle_gamma   90.00
#
_symmetry.space_group_name_H-M   'P 1'
#
loop_
_entity.id
_entity.type
_entity.pdbx_description
1 polymer ?
#
loop_
_entity_poly.entity_id
_entity_poly.type
_entity_poly.pdbx_seq_one_letter_code
_entity_poly.pdbx_strand_id
1 'polypeptide(L)'
;MSRRLLPLVAGTLGLAACGGGGGPTLPASALGLHPAPGGAPVLASTRVATSPDGGIYVNWDDLSVVLLTTTEAAPIADRVGGLAGTVAALRPLGRFTLIGVHLRNRGKVGSEPALNDLQVASDYAPEGTSSGPLRHLYHPTFPLAALSTQAIAGDCTVHLDPGQTATVLLLYPPLRPAASYLWGRFDGFSLDLHPGGRAEDADGDLHVAACTPPQPQ
;
A
#
# COMPACT_ATOMS: atom_id res chain seq x y z
N MET A 1 -31.16 53.90 -15.70
CA MET A 1 -30.75 53.00 -14.60
C MET A 1 -30.98 51.57 -15.04
N SER A 2 -29.94 50.88 -15.53
CA SER A 2 -30.06 49.54 -16.11
C SER A 2 -29.32 48.54 -15.22
N ARG A 3 -30.08 47.72 -14.48
CA ARG A 3 -29.54 46.61 -13.69
C ARG A 3 -29.14 45.47 -14.64
N ARG A 4 -27.86 45.15 -14.73
CA ARG A 4 -27.37 43.90 -15.34
C ARG A 4 -27.09 42.91 -14.20
N LEU A 5 -27.92 41.88 -14.12
CA LEU A 5 -27.70 40.72 -13.27
C LEU A 5 -26.60 39.86 -13.92
N LEU A 6 -25.53 39.59 -13.16
CA LEU A 6 -24.54 38.57 -13.48
C LEU A 6 -25.15 37.17 -13.29
N PRO A 7 -24.90 36.20 -14.18
CA PRO A 7 -25.27 34.83 -13.93
C PRO A 7 -24.30 34.20 -12.92
N LEU A 8 -24.84 33.74 -11.79
CA LEU A 8 -24.19 32.82 -10.86
C LEU A 8 -23.84 31.53 -11.62
N VAL A 9 -22.56 31.23 -11.73
CA VAL A 9 -22.10 29.88 -12.10
C VAL A 9 -22.26 29.01 -10.85
N ALA A 10 -23.38 28.29 -10.79
CA ALA A 10 -23.62 27.27 -9.77
C ALA A 10 -22.65 26.10 -10.03
N GLY A 11 -21.64 25.99 -9.18
CA GLY A 11 -20.77 24.82 -9.14
C GLY A 11 -21.57 23.61 -8.66
N THR A 12 -21.81 22.65 -9.56
CA THR A 12 -22.30 21.33 -9.20
C THR A 12 -21.18 20.58 -8.50
N LEU A 13 -21.23 20.53 -7.17
CA LEU A 13 -20.51 19.54 -6.37
C LEU A 13 -20.95 18.15 -6.84
N GLY A 14 -20.06 17.46 -7.55
CA GLY A 14 -20.22 16.06 -7.89
C GLY A 14 -20.23 15.24 -6.60
N LEU A 15 -21.42 14.84 -6.17
CA LEU A 15 -21.63 13.72 -5.26
C LEU A 15 -21.09 12.46 -5.96
N ALA A 16 -19.86 12.06 -5.65
CA ALA A 16 -19.35 10.76 -6.02
C ALA A 16 -19.94 9.71 -5.07
N ALA A 17 -21.06 9.15 -5.52
CA ALA A 17 -21.50 7.76 -5.41
C ALA A 17 -21.19 6.99 -4.11
N CYS A 18 -22.22 6.84 -3.26
CA CYS A 18 -22.45 5.57 -2.57
C CYS A 18 -22.93 4.55 -3.61
N GLY A 19 -22.15 3.51 -3.89
CA GLY A 19 -22.59 2.38 -4.72
C GLY A 19 -21.47 1.46 -5.19
N GLY A 20 -21.48 0.21 -4.71
CA GLY A 20 -20.90 -0.95 -5.41
C GLY A 20 -19.39 -1.13 -5.27
N GLY A 21 -18.97 -1.86 -4.24
CA GLY A 21 -17.58 -2.15 -3.92
C GLY A 21 -16.85 -2.92 -5.02
N GLY A 22 -15.66 -2.41 -5.34
CA GLY A 22 -14.75 -2.93 -6.34
C GLY A 22 -13.96 -1.78 -6.91
N GLY A 23 -13.02 -1.23 -6.11
CA GLY A 23 -12.08 -0.24 -6.61
C GLY A 23 -11.33 -0.73 -7.87
N PRO A 24 -10.58 0.14 -8.56
CA PRO A 24 -9.89 -0.23 -9.78
C PRO A 24 -9.04 -1.47 -9.57
N THR A 25 -9.04 -2.38 -10.56
CA THR A 25 -8.20 -3.57 -10.54
C THR A 25 -7.03 -3.46 -11.51
N LEU A 26 -5.95 -4.20 -11.21
CA LEU A 26 -4.77 -4.34 -12.05
C LEU A 26 -4.32 -5.81 -12.03
N PRO A 27 -4.06 -6.43 -13.20
CA PRO A 27 -3.50 -7.77 -13.23
C PRO A 27 -2.08 -7.77 -12.66
N ALA A 28 -1.73 -8.73 -11.81
CA ALA A 28 -0.39 -8.79 -11.22
C ALA A 28 0.74 -8.92 -12.27
N SER A 29 0.44 -9.49 -13.44
CA SER A 29 1.38 -9.54 -14.56
C SER A 29 1.80 -8.16 -15.08
N ALA A 30 0.99 -7.12 -14.88
CA ALA A 30 1.36 -5.75 -15.19
C ALA A 30 2.49 -5.22 -14.28
N LEU A 31 2.73 -5.88 -13.13
CA LEU A 31 3.85 -5.59 -12.22
C LEU A 31 5.07 -6.47 -12.50
N GLY A 32 5.04 -7.28 -13.56
CA GLY A 32 6.08 -8.27 -13.85
C GLY A 32 6.08 -9.46 -12.87
N LEU A 33 4.99 -9.65 -12.13
CA LEU A 33 4.82 -10.83 -11.28
C LEU A 33 4.26 -11.97 -12.14
N HIS A 34 4.91 -13.13 -12.05
CA HIS A 34 4.51 -14.32 -12.77
C HIS A 34 4.32 -15.47 -11.78
N PRO A 35 3.28 -16.30 -11.96
CA PRO A 35 3.12 -17.50 -11.16
C PRO A 35 4.32 -18.43 -11.35
N ALA A 36 4.82 -18.96 -10.24
CA ALA A 36 5.89 -19.94 -10.23
C ALA A 36 5.44 -21.16 -9.41
N PRO A 37 5.72 -22.39 -9.86
CA PRO A 37 5.36 -23.59 -9.11
C PRO A 37 6.15 -23.73 -7.79
N GLY A 38 5.49 -24.26 -6.77
CA GLY A 38 6.00 -24.38 -5.39
C GLY A 38 5.31 -23.38 -4.45
N GLY A 39 5.54 -23.49 -3.13
CA GLY A 39 5.04 -22.54 -2.12
C GLY A 39 6.02 -21.38 -1.90
N ALA A 40 5.54 -20.16 -1.62
CA ALA A 40 6.39 -18.98 -1.56
C ALA A 40 7.26 -19.04 -0.30
N PRO A 41 8.60 -18.97 -0.41
CA PRO A 41 9.42 -18.90 0.79
C PRO A 41 9.11 -17.62 1.55
N VAL A 42 8.78 -17.77 2.83
CA VAL A 42 8.59 -16.64 3.74
C VAL A 42 9.96 -15.99 3.99
N LEU A 43 10.08 -14.72 3.63
CA LEU A 43 11.28 -13.90 3.88
C LEU A 43 11.40 -13.53 5.36
N ALA A 44 10.27 -13.15 5.96
CA ALA A 44 10.15 -12.84 7.38
C ALA A 44 8.68 -12.93 7.80
N SER A 45 8.41 -13.10 9.09
CA SER A 45 7.04 -13.15 9.60
C SER A 45 6.92 -12.50 10.96
N THR A 46 5.76 -11.93 11.23
CA THR A 46 5.38 -11.39 12.54
C THR A 46 3.88 -11.59 12.76
N ARG A 47 3.37 -11.07 13.88
CA ARG A 47 1.94 -10.89 14.11
C ARG A 47 1.62 -9.42 14.31
N VAL A 48 0.50 -8.99 13.76
CA VAL A 48 0.01 -7.61 13.88
C VAL A 48 -1.29 -7.61 14.66
N ALA A 49 -1.37 -6.72 15.65
CA ALA A 49 -2.60 -6.46 16.37
C ALA A 49 -3.54 -5.64 15.48
N THR A 50 -4.75 -6.15 15.26
CA THR A 50 -5.84 -5.49 14.55
C THR A 50 -7.08 -5.44 15.44
N SER A 51 -7.89 -4.40 15.28
CA SER A 51 -9.12 -4.25 16.06
C SER A 51 -10.23 -3.76 15.15
N PRO A 52 -11.34 -4.51 15.02
CA PRO A 52 -12.47 -4.10 14.19
C PRO A 52 -13.31 -2.99 14.82
N ASP A 53 -13.08 -2.63 16.09
CA ASP A 53 -13.97 -1.77 16.88
C ASP A 53 -13.23 -0.70 17.71
N GLY A 54 -12.04 -0.29 17.26
CA GLY A 54 -11.29 0.79 17.91
C GLY A 54 -10.63 0.40 19.24
N GLY A 55 -10.42 -0.89 19.48
CA GLY A 55 -9.55 -1.41 20.54
C GLY A 55 -10.23 -2.25 21.61
N ILE A 56 -11.54 -2.53 21.51
CA ILE A 56 -12.25 -3.34 22.52
C ILE A 56 -11.89 -4.81 22.35
N TYR A 57 -11.80 -5.29 21.11
CA TYR A 57 -11.23 -6.60 20.78
C TYR A 57 -9.93 -6.45 20.00
N VAL A 58 -8.90 -7.19 20.42
CA VAL A 58 -7.64 -7.32 19.69
C VAL A 58 -7.55 -8.70 19.07
N ASN A 59 -7.48 -8.73 17.74
CA ASN A 59 -7.07 -9.90 16.97
C ASN A 59 -5.57 -9.83 16.68
N TRP A 60 -4.93 -10.99 16.67
CA TRP A 60 -3.54 -11.13 16.22
C TRP A 60 -3.55 -11.81 14.87
N ASP A 61 -3.33 -11.04 13.82
CA ASP A 61 -3.23 -11.54 12.46
C ASP A 61 -1.79 -11.93 12.16
N ASP A 62 -1.60 -13.06 11.48
CA ASP A 62 -0.29 -13.43 10.98
C ASP A 62 0.04 -12.56 9.77
N LEU A 63 1.24 -11.99 9.76
CA LEU A 63 1.80 -11.26 8.63
C LEU A 63 3.07 -11.98 8.20
N SER A 64 3.11 -12.46 6.96
CA SER A 64 4.29 -13.10 6.36
C SER A 64 4.72 -12.33 5.13
N VAL A 65 5.94 -11.81 5.14
CA VAL A 65 6.55 -11.17 3.97
C VAL A 65 7.07 -12.28 3.05
N VAL A 66 6.68 -12.23 1.78
CA VAL A 66 7.02 -13.26 0.79
C VAL A 66 7.72 -12.71 -0.44
N LEU A 67 7.72 -11.39 -0.63
CA LEU A 67 8.32 -10.74 -1.78
C LEU A 67 8.93 -9.41 -1.35
N LEU A 68 10.15 -9.14 -1.79
CA LEU A 68 10.76 -7.83 -1.81
C LEU A 68 11.50 -7.68 -3.15
N THR A 69 11.00 -6.81 -4.02
CA THR A 69 11.55 -6.59 -5.35
C THR A 69 11.41 -5.13 -5.77
N THR A 70 11.79 -4.81 -7.01
CA THR A 70 11.52 -3.51 -7.62
C THR A 70 10.64 -3.61 -8.86
N THR A 71 9.75 -2.64 -9.03
CA THR A 71 8.78 -2.59 -10.14
C THR A 71 8.73 -1.21 -10.78
N GLU A 72 8.15 -1.14 -11.97
CA GLU A 72 7.63 0.10 -12.51
C GLU A 72 6.30 0.44 -11.83
N ALA A 73 6.09 1.70 -11.47
CA ALA A 73 4.84 2.16 -10.84
C ALA A 73 3.82 2.73 -11.83
N ALA A 74 4.19 2.92 -13.11
CA ALA A 74 3.28 3.48 -14.12
C ALA A 74 1.95 2.70 -14.23
N PRO A 75 1.94 1.35 -14.28
CA PRO A 75 0.68 0.59 -14.34
C PRO A 75 -0.25 0.84 -13.15
N ILE A 76 0.30 1.12 -11.96
CA ILE A 76 -0.47 1.42 -10.75
C ILE A 76 -1.02 2.86 -10.81
N ALA A 77 -0.16 3.81 -11.19
CA ALA A 77 -0.54 5.22 -11.31
C ALA A 77 -1.61 5.48 -12.37
N ASP A 78 -1.61 4.70 -13.45
CA ASP A 78 -2.63 4.81 -14.50
C ASP A 78 -4.00 4.29 -14.04
N ARG A 79 -4.05 3.47 -12.98
CA ARG A 79 -5.29 2.92 -12.40
C ARG A 79 -5.83 3.74 -11.25
N VAL A 80 -4.95 4.38 -10.48
CA VAL A 80 -5.35 5.15 -9.30
C VAL A 80 -5.02 6.62 -9.49
N GLY A 81 -6.07 7.44 -9.53
CA GLY A 81 -5.96 8.89 -9.61
C GLY A 81 -5.13 9.46 -8.45
N GLY A 82 -4.33 10.49 -8.74
CA GLY A 82 -3.52 11.21 -7.75
C GLY A 82 -2.06 10.73 -7.63
N LEU A 83 -1.72 9.53 -8.11
CA LEU A 83 -0.34 9.02 -8.03
C LEU A 83 0.56 9.41 -9.22
N ALA A 84 -0.01 9.76 -10.37
CA ALA A 84 0.77 10.02 -11.60
C ALA A 84 1.86 11.09 -11.42
N GLY A 85 1.54 12.20 -10.75
CA GLY A 85 2.49 13.27 -10.47
C GLY A 85 3.61 12.82 -9.54
N THR A 86 3.27 12.13 -8.45
CA THR A 86 4.23 11.56 -7.50
C THR A 86 5.14 10.54 -8.17
N VAL A 87 4.58 9.63 -8.97
CA VAL A 87 5.36 8.63 -9.71
C VAL A 87 6.30 9.29 -10.72
N ALA A 88 5.84 10.31 -11.44
CA ALA A 88 6.69 11.06 -12.37
C ALA A 88 7.85 11.78 -11.65
N ALA A 89 7.59 12.36 -10.47
CA ALA A 89 8.61 13.05 -9.67
C ALA A 89 9.66 12.09 -9.09
N LEU A 90 9.26 10.86 -8.73
CA LEU A 90 10.15 9.85 -8.14
C LEU A 90 10.89 8.99 -9.18
N ARG A 91 10.38 8.87 -10.41
CA ARG A 91 10.99 8.05 -11.48
C ARG A 91 12.48 8.29 -11.70
N PRO A 92 13.02 9.53 -11.64
CA PRO A 92 14.46 9.77 -11.79
C PRO A 92 15.32 9.11 -10.70
N LEU A 93 14.73 8.77 -9.54
CA LEU A 93 15.42 8.14 -8.42
C LEU A 93 15.57 6.61 -8.58
N GLY A 94 14.89 6.01 -9.57
CA GLY A 94 14.99 4.59 -9.88
C GLY A 94 13.63 3.88 -9.92
N ARG A 95 13.69 2.55 -9.82
CA ARG A 95 12.50 1.68 -9.75
C ARG A 95 11.89 1.72 -8.35
N PHE A 96 10.58 1.55 -8.27
CA PHE A 96 9.83 1.56 -7.03
C PHE A 96 10.00 0.25 -6.29
N THR A 97 9.99 0.29 -4.96
CA THR A 97 10.11 -0.91 -4.15
C THR A 97 8.72 -1.56 -3.99
N LEU A 98 8.64 -2.87 -4.14
CA LEU A 98 7.42 -3.65 -3.96
C LEU A 98 7.63 -4.70 -2.88
N ILE A 99 6.81 -4.64 -1.82
CA ILE A 99 6.82 -5.61 -0.73
C ILE A 99 5.51 -6.40 -0.78
N GLY A 100 5.59 -7.72 -0.91
CA GLY A 100 4.44 -8.62 -0.87
C GLY A 100 4.30 -9.27 0.50
N VAL A 101 3.09 -9.22 1.06
CA VAL A 101 2.73 -9.81 2.34
C VAL A 101 1.50 -10.69 2.23
N HIS A 102 1.51 -11.82 2.92
CA HIS A 102 0.29 -12.57 3.22
C HIS A 102 -0.19 -12.20 4.62
N LEU A 103 -1.47 -11.84 4.69
CA LEU A 103 -2.19 -11.56 5.92
C LEU A 103 -3.16 -12.68 6.18
N ARG A 104 -3.20 -13.19 7.41
CA ARG A 104 -4.16 -14.22 7.81
C ARG A 104 -4.80 -13.89 9.13
N ASN A 105 -6.13 -13.75 9.11
CA ASN A 105 -6.91 -13.62 10.34
C ASN A 105 -7.15 -15.00 10.96
N ARG A 106 -6.49 -15.26 12.10
CA ARG A 106 -6.73 -16.47 12.93
C ARG A 106 -7.65 -16.19 14.13
N GLY A 107 -8.11 -14.96 14.27
CA GLY A 107 -9.00 -14.51 15.32
C GLY A 107 -10.41 -15.09 15.19
N LYS A 108 -11.26 -14.71 16.14
CA LYS A 108 -12.68 -15.11 16.18
C LYS A 108 -13.62 -14.04 15.60
N VAL A 109 -13.10 -12.84 15.32
CA VAL A 109 -13.84 -11.71 14.76
C VAL A 109 -13.09 -11.16 13.55
N GLY A 110 -13.73 -10.32 12.73
CA GLY A 110 -13.09 -9.71 11.56
C GLY A 110 -11.89 -8.83 11.94
N SER A 111 -11.00 -8.57 10.99
CA SER A 111 -9.85 -7.69 11.17
C SER A 111 -9.69 -6.68 10.03
N GLU A 112 -9.20 -5.50 10.41
CA GLU A 112 -8.95 -4.38 9.51
C GLU A 112 -7.51 -3.87 9.68
N PRO A 113 -6.49 -4.61 9.20
CA PRO A 113 -5.11 -4.14 9.20
C PRO A 113 -4.95 -2.82 8.43
N ALA A 114 -4.46 -1.79 9.13
CA ALA A 114 -4.07 -0.49 8.56
C ALA A 114 -2.67 -0.60 7.91
N LEU A 115 -2.65 -0.78 6.59
CA LEU A 115 -1.40 -1.06 5.88
C LEU A 115 -0.61 0.20 5.53
N ASN A 116 -1.28 1.36 5.53
CA ASN A 116 -0.66 2.67 5.35
C ASN A 116 0.29 3.06 6.48
N ASP A 117 0.24 2.39 7.63
CA ASP A 117 1.16 2.61 8.75
C ASP A 117 2.51 1.89 8.61
N LEU A 118 2.63 0.97 7.64
CA LEU A 118 3.81 0.14 7.45
C LEU A 118 4.92 0.93 6.76
N GLN A 119 6.09 1.00 7.37
CA GLN A 119 7.16 1.90 7.00
C GLN A 119 8.44 1.14 6.65
N VAL A 120 9.15 1.67 5.66
CA VAL A 120 10.58 1.37 5.47
C VAL A 120 11.39 2.40 6.26
N ALA A 121 12.50 1.99 6.88
CA ALA A 121 13.36 2.94 7.59
C ALA A 121 13.88 4.03 6.64
N SER A 122 13.88 5.28 7.10
CA SER A 122 14.26 6.41 6.24
C SER A 122 15.74 6.42 5.85
N ASP A 123 16.58 5.60 6.50
CA ASP A 123 17.99 5.40 6.13
C ASP A 123 18.16 4.88 4.70
N TYR A 124 17.13 4.29 4.11
CA TYR A 124 17.14 3.81 2.73
C TYR A 124 16.69 4.87 1.71
N ALA A 125 16.38 6.09 2.15
CA ALA A 125 16.01 7.18 1.26
C ALA A 125 17.17 7.59 0.34
N PRO A 126 16.94 7.88 -0.96
CA PRO A 126 17.96 8.41 -1.86
C PRO A 126 18.57 9.72 -1.36
N GLU A 127 19.81 10.00 -1.73
CA GLU A 127 20.48 11.23 -1.32
C GLU A 127 19.70 12.47 -1.75
N GLY A 128 19.65 13.48 -0.87
CA GLY A 128 18.92 14.73 -1.12
C GLY A 128 17.41 14.67 -0.90
N THR A 129 16.84 13.49 -0.61
CA THR A 129 15.38 13.36 -0.35
C THR A 129 14.98 13.64 1.09
N SER A 130 15.95 13.81 2.00
CA SER A 130 15.70 14.14 3.41
C SER A 130 15.24 15.57 3.66
N SER A 131 15.27 16.41 2.62
CA SER A 131 14.81 17.80 2.66
C SER A 131 14.08 18.16 1.36
N GLY A 132 13.43 19.32 1.35
CA GLY A 132 12.71 19.80 0.16
C GLY A 132 11.41 19.03 -0.13
N PRO A 133 10.93 19.06 -1.40
CA PRO A 133 9.58 18.65 -1.73
C PRO A 133 9.33 17.14 -1.57
N LEU A 134 10.36 16.29 -1.63
CA LEU A 134 10.22 14.84 -1.52
C LEU A 134 10.29 14.32 -0.07
N ARG A 135 10.65 15.17 0.90
CA ARG A 135 10.85 14.79 2.30
C ARG A 135 9.64 14.05 2.89
N HIS A 136 8.44 14.50 2.55
CA HIS A 136 7.19 13.92 3.06
C HIS A 136 6.95 12.47 2.62
N LEU A 137 7.68 11.97 1.62
CA LEU A 137 7.59 10.59 1.13
C LEU A 137 8.63 9.66 1.76
N TYR A 138 9.67 10.23 2.39
CA TYR A 138 10.81 9.46 2.92
C TYR A 138 11.00 9.58 4.44
N HIS A 139 10.38 10.58 5.09
CA HIS A 139 10.54 10.83 6.51
C HIS A 139 9.18 11.07 7.20
N PRO A 140 8.41 10.01 7.52
CA PRO A 140 8.72 8.57 7.34
C PRO A 140 8.49 8.04 5.91
N THR A 141 9.06 6.88 5.56
CA THR A 141 8.86 6.24 4.24
C THR A 141 7.65 5.30 4.27
N PHE A 142 6.50 5.80 3.82
CA PHE A 142 5.24 5.07 3.75
C PHE A 142 4.97 4.46 2.36
N PRO A 143 4.08 3.45 2.26
CA PRO A 143 3.62 2.98 0.96
C PRO A 143 2.87 4.10 0.25
N LEU A 144 3.04 4.16 -1.06
CA LEU A 144 2.30 5.02 -1.98
C LEU A 144 0.98 4.38 -2.41
N ALA A 145 0.95 3.05 -2.50
CA ALA A 145 -0.21 2.29 -2.95
C ALA A 145 -0.19 0.86 -2.39
N ALA A 146 -1.37 0.25 -2.36
CA ALA A 146 -1.56 -1.15 -2.04
C ALA A 146 -2.34 -1.85 -3.16
N LEU A 147 -2.00 -3.11 -3.42
CA LEU A 147 -2.73 -4.02 -4.29
C LEU A 147 -3.09 -5.26 -3.50
N SER A 148 -4.31 -5.76 -3.62
CA SER A 148 -4.77 -6.88 -2.79
C SER A 148 -5.69 -7.83 -3.55
N THR A 149 -5.63 -9.11 -3.19
CA THR A 149 -6.61 -10.12 -3.62
C THR A 149 -7.99 -9.90 -3.01
N GLN A 150 -8.08 -9.08 -1.96
CA GLN A 150 -9.32 -8.63 -1.33
C GLN A 150 -9.57 -7.15 -1.62
N ALA A 151 -10.83 -6.72 -1.56
CA ALA A 151 -11.16 -5.31 -1.72
C ALA A 151 -10.43 -4.44 -0.69
N ILE A 152 -9.95 -3.27 -1.15
CA ILE A 152 -9.27 -2.29 -0.31
C ILE A 152 -10.26 -1.18 0.02
N ALA A 153 -10.40 -0.86 1.31
CA ALA A 153 -11.20 0.22 1.84
C ALA A 153 -10.32 1.38 2.33
N GLY A 154 -10.85 2.60 2.26
CA GLY A 154 -10.20 3.80 2.82
C GLY A 154 -8.75 3.98 2.38
N ASP A 155 -7.89 4.32 3.34
CA ASP A 155 -6.45 4.56 3.16
C ASP A 155 -5.64 3.24 3.22
N CYS A 156 -5.86 2.34 2.26
CA CYS A 156 -5.17 1.05 2.19
C CYS A 156 -5.45 0.06 3.34
N THR A 157 -6.72 -0.07 3.75
CA THR A 157 -7.16 -1.09 4.71
C THR A 157 -7.77 -2.29 3.98
N VAL A 158 -7.47 -3.50 4.44
CA VAL A 158 -8.10 -4.73 3.93
C VAL A 158 -8.95 -5.33 5.04
N HIS A 159 -10.20 -5.68 4.75
CA HIS A 159 -11.05 -6.42 5.67
C HIS A 159 -10.81 -7.93 5.52
N LEU A 160 -10.64 -8.64 6.63
CA LEU A 160 -10.51 -10.10 6.68
C LEU A 160 -11.48 -10.69 7.69
N ASP A 161 -12.40 -11.52 7.23
CA ASP A 161 -13.22 -12.34 8.14
C ASP A 161 -12.36 -13.44 8.81
N PRO A 162 -12.82 -14.01 9.95
CA PRO A 162 -12.14 -15.12 10.61
C PRO A 162 -11.80 -16.26 9.64
N GLY A 163 -10.52 -16.65 9.62
CA GLY A 163 -10.00 -17.73 8.77
C GLY A 163 -9.62 -17.30 7.36
N GLN A 164 -9.90 -16.06 6.94
CA GLN A 164 -9.50 -15.56 5.62
C GLN A 164 -8.01 -15.23 5.54
N THR A 165 -7.54 -15.21 4.29
CA THR A 165 -6.20 -14.77 3.92
C THR A 165 -6.30 -13.77 2.77
N ALA A 166 -5.41 -12.79 2.78
CA ALA A 166 -5.19 -11.90 1.65
C ALA A 166 -3.71 -11.82 1.31
N THR A 167 -3.44 -11.67 0.01
CA THR A 167 -2.12 -11.28 -0.48
C THR A 167 -2.17 -9.82 -0.83
N VAL A 168 -1.24 -9.06 -0.26
CA VAL A 168 -1.14 -7.63 -0.44
C VAL A 168 0.24 -7.27 -0.96
N LEU A 169 0.30 -6.43 -1.98
CA LEU A 169 1.52 -5.82 -2.50
C LEU A 169 1.53 -4.33 -2.13
N LEU A 170 2.57 -3.89 -1.43
CA LEU A 170 2.77 -2.52 -1.00
C LEU A 170 3.84 -1.87 -1.88
N LEU A 171 3.45 -0.80 -2.56
CA LEU A 171 4.35 -0.01 -3.40
C LEU A 171 4.97 1.10 -2.56
N TYR A 172 6.30 1.15 -2.48
CA TYR A 172 7.06 2.21 -1.84
C TYR A 172 7.82 3.06 -2.88
N PRO A 173 8.23 4.29 -2.54
CA PRO A 173 9.15 5.07 -3.37
C PRO A 173 10.45 4.30 -3.68
N PRO A 174 11.22 4.71 -4.71
CA PRO A 174 12.55 4.16 -4.95
C PRO A 174 13.45 4.31 -3.73
N LEU A 175 14.15 3.24 -3.37
CA LEU A 175 15.09 3.20 -2.24
C LEU A 175 16.52 3.05 -2.73
N ARG A 176 17.50 3.46 -1.91
CA ARG A 176 18.90 3.12 -2.14
C ARG A 176 19.08 1.59 -2.08
N PRO A 177 19.81 0.98 -3.04
CA PRO A 177 20.09 -0.44 -3.00
C PRO A 177 20.79 -0.85 -1.70
N ALA A 178 20.25 -1.88 -1.04
CA ALA A 178 20.80 -2.45 0.18
C ALA A 178 20.69 -3.98 0.14
N ALA A 179 21.57 -4.66 0.91
CA ALA A 179 21.51 -6.11 1.08
C ALA A 179 20.28 -6.54 1.88
N SER A 180 19.82 -5.68 2.78
CA SER A 180 18.59 -5.85 3.53
C SER A 180 17.95 -4.49 3.88
N TYR A 181 16.64 -4.52 4.16
CA TYR A 181 15.84 -3.37 4.49
C TYR A 181 15.09 -3.60 5.81
N LEU A 182 15.25 -2.67 6.75
CA LEU A 182 14.43 -2.61 7.95
C LEU A 182 13.03 -2.09 7.58
N TRP A 183 12.02 -2.93 7.82
CA TRP A 183 10.62 -2.65 7.50
C TRP A 183 9.68 -3.04 8.64
N GLY A 184 8.64 -2.27 8.90
CA GLY A 184 7.63 -2.63 9.90
C GLY A 184 6.77 -1.46 10.33
N ARG A 185 6.33 -1.44 11.59
CA ARG A 185 5.49 -0.36 12.15
C ARG A 185 6.20 0.29 13.32
N PHE A 186 6.24 1.63 13.33
CA PHE A 186 6.78 2.40 14.45
C PHE A 186 6.12 1.97 15.78
N ASP A 187 6.94 1.78 16.82
CA ASP A 187 6.56 1.23 18.14
C ASP A 187 5.79 -0.11 18.13
N GLY A 188 5.69 -0.78 16.98
CA GLY A 188 4.97 -2.05 16.82
C GLY A 188 5.89 -3.22 16.59
N PHE A 189 6.60 -3.22 15.47
CA PHE A 189 7.54 -4.28 15.09
C PHE A 189 8.52 -3.79 14.03
N SER A 190 9.62 -4.51 13.88
CA SER A 190 10.53 -4.36 12.75
C SER A 190 11.01 -5.72 12.27
N LEU A 191 11.19 -5.85 10.96
CA LEU A 191 11.68 -7.04 10.27
C LEU A 191 12.86 -6.64 9.38
N ASP A 192 13.87 -7.49 9.34
CA ASP A 192 15.00 -7.36 8.42
C ASP A 192 14.70 -8.16 7.15
N LEU A 193 14.49 -7.46 6.04
CA LEU A 193 14.02 -8.05 4.78
C LEU A 193 15.13 -8.08 3.74
N HIS A 194 15.42 -9.27 3.20
CA HIS A 194 16.36 -9.44 2.10
C HIS A 194 15.62 -9.45 0.76
N PRO A 195 16.14 -8.79 -0.30
CA PRO A 195 15.53 -8.83 -1.63
C PRO A 195 15.35 -10.26 -2.16
N GLY A 196 14.24 -10.52 -2.82
CA GLY A 196 13.88 -11.81 -3.39
C GLY A 196 12.45 -12.22 -3.07
N GLY A 197 12.20 -13.53 -3.13
CA GLY A 197 10.88 -14.10 -2.87
C GLY A 197 9.92 -14.00 -4.07
N ARG A 198 8.64 -14.32 -3.83
CA ARG A 198 7.55 -14.39 -4.81
C ARG A 198 6.19 -14.23 -4.13
N ALA A 199 5.23 -13.61 -4.80
CA ALA A 199 3.84 -13.51 -4.35
C ALA A 199 2.98 -14.45 -5.22
N GLU A 200 2.80 -15.69 -4.78
CA GLU A 200 2.16 -16.75 -5.57
C GLU A 200 0.65 -16.59 -5.72
N ASP A 201 -0.02 -16.10 -4.68
CA ASP A 201 -1.48 -15.93 -4.70
C ASP A 201 -1.90 -14.60 -5.33
N ALA A 202 -0.96 -13.85 -5.92
CA ALA A 202 -1.27 -12.67 -6.70
C ALA A 202 -1.66 -13.02 -8.14
N ASP A 203 -2.29 -14.18 -8.37
CA ASP A 203 -2.78 -14.54 -9.70
C ASP A 203 -4.12 -13.83 -9.99
N GLY A 204 -4.18 -13.15 -11.13
CA GLY A 204 -5.37 -12.43 -11.58
C GLY A 204 -5.36 -10.94 -11.25
N ASP A 205 -6.57 -10.38 -11.22
CA ASP A 205 -6.82 -8.96 -11.02
C ASP A 205 -6.78 -8.62 -9.52
N LEU A 206 -5.87 -7.73 -9.14
CA LEU A 206 -5.75 -7.23 -7.77
C LEU A 206 -6.50 -5.91 -7.63
N HIS A 207 -7.24 -5.73 -6.54
CA HIS A 207 -7.80 -4.44 -6.16
C HIS A 207 -6.68 -3.47 -5.82
N VAL A 208 -6.75 -2.24 -6.34
CA VAL A 208 -5.68 -1.24 -6.19
C VAL A 208 -6.23 0.00 -5.50
N ALA A 209 -5.47 0.53 -4.54
CA ALA A 209 -5.74 1.81 -3.91
C ALA A 209 -4.45 2.61 -3.67
N ALA A 210 -4.55 3.94 -3.67
CA ALA A 210 -3.49 4.82 -3.21
C ALA A 210 -3.52 4.84 -1.69
N CYS A 211 -2.33 4.87 -1.07
CA CYS A 211 -2.23 4.97 0.37
C CYS A 211 -1.94 6.42 0.75
N THR A 212 -2.69 6.92 1.72
CA THR A 212 -2.41 8.20 2.36
C THR A 212 -1.59 7.93 3.62
N PRO A 213 -0.40 8.51 3.77
CA PRO A 213 0.31 8.49 5.03
C PRO A 213 -0.59 9.00 6.18
N PRO A 214 -0.53 8.40 7.36
CA PRO A 214 -1.19 8.93 8.54
C PRO A 214 -0.77 10.38 8.78
N GLN A 215 -1.73 11.26 9.05
CA GLN A 215 -1.40 12.62 9.44
C GLN A 215 -0.68 12.60 10.80
N PRO A 216 0.40 13.37 11.00
CA PRO A 216 0.98 13.54 12.33
C PRO A 216 -0.09 14.03 13.30
N GLN A 217 -0.22 13.38 14.45
CA GLN A 217 -1.06 13.85 15.56
C GLN A 217 -0.42 15.06 16.25
#